data_AF-A0AB38J769-F1
#
_entry.id   AF-A0AB38J769-F1
#
_cell.length_a   1.000
_cell.length_b   1.000
_cell.length_c   1.000
_cell.angle_alpha   90.00
_cell.angle_beta   90.00
_cell.angle_gamma   90.00
#
_symmetry.space_group_name_H-M   'P 1'
#
loop_
_entity.id
_entity.type
_entity.pdbx_description
1 polymer ?
#
loop_
_entity_poly.entity_id
_entity_poly.type
_entity_poly.pdbx_seq_one_letter_code
_entity_poly.pdbx_strand_id
1 'polypeptide(L)'
;PVSDLLQGIIGFLPKIIVAIIIVVLAAAIAAGAKGLIQNTLGGLSYGKALGNIVAVFILFLGVTAALNQIEVATTVTTPILIAVLAIIAGVIIVGAGGGLIKPMQQRWEAILTKAEEEAPKIQQEAQNAPSVTEQAKRAADQAKQAAPATTARRPR
;
A
#
# COMPACT_ATOMS: atom_id res chain seq x y z
N PRO A 1 -18.80 51.32 -15.46
CA PRO A 1 -18.06 51.27 -14.19
C PRO A 1 -18.91 50.84 -12.96
N VAL A 2 -19.96 51.56 -12.56
CA VAL A 2 -20.82 51.11 -11.43
C VAL A 2 -21.68 49.87 -11.77
N SER A 3 -22.07 49.72 -13.04
CA SER A 3 -22.80 48.53 -13.50
C SER A 3 -21.96 47.25 -13.45
N ASP A 4 -20.65 47.36 -13.66
CA ASP A 4 -19.72 46.21 -13.61
C ASP A 4 -19.50 45.73 -12.16
N LEU A 5 -19.47 46.67 -11.20
CA LEU A 5 -19.42 46.37 -9.78
C LEU A 5 -20.72 45.72 -9.27
N LEU A 6 -21.88 46.18 -9.75
CA LEU A 6 -23.18 45.58 -9.40
C LEU A 6 -23.35 44.18 -10.00
N GLN A 7 -22.95 43.97 -11.27
CA GLN A 7 -22.98 42.65 -11.89
C GLN A 7 -22.05 41.65 -11.18
N GLY A 8 -20.87 42.08 -10.73
CA GLY A 8 -19.96 41.25 -9.95
C GLY A 8 -20.57 40.78 -8.62
N ILE A 9 -21.25 41.66 -7.89
CA ILE A 9 -21.91 41.31 -6.61
C ILE A 9 -23.07 40.32 -6.82
N ILE A 10 -23.88 40.54 -7.87
CA ILE A 10 -25.00 39.65 -8.21
C ILE A 10 -24.48 38.26 -8.62
N GLY A 11 -23.34 38.18 -9.32
CA GLY A 11 -22.70 36.91 -9.68
C GLY A 11 -22.07 36.15 -8.49
N PHE A 12 -21.74 36.85 -7.41
CA PHE A 12 -21.11 36.27 -6.22
C PHE A 12 -22.12 35.59 -5.28
N LEU A 13 -23.32 36.17 -5.14
CA LEU A 13 -24.38 35.66 -4.24
C LEU A 13 -24.72 34.17 -4.48
N PRO A 14 -24.95 33.70 -5.72
CA PRO A 14 -25.21 32.28 -5.98
C PRO A 14 -24.07 31.37 -5.52
N LYS A 15 -22.81 31.79 -5.69
CA LYS A 15 -21.63 30.99 -5.30
C LYS A 15 -21.57 30.77 -3.79
N ILE A 16 -21.94 31.78 -2.99
CA ILE A 16 -21.99 31.65 -1.52
C ILE A 16 -23.00 30.58 -1.10
N ILE A 17 -24.19 30.57 -1.71
CA ILE A 17 -25.23 29.58 -1.38
C ILE A 17 -24.70 28.17 -1.62
N VAL A 18 -24.08 27.95 -2.78
CA VAL A 18 -23.47 26.65 -3.11
C VAL A 18 -22.35 26.29 -2.12
N ALA A 19 -21.51 27.25 -1.74
CA ALA A 19 -20.44 27.02 -0.78
C ALA A 19 -20.97 26.63 0.61
N ILE A 20 -22.03 27.28 1.10
CA ILE A 20 -22.68 26.92 2.36
C ILE A 20 -23.22 25.48 2.29
N ILE A 21 -23.88 25.13 1.19
CA ILE A 21 -24.39 23.77 0.96
C ILE A 21 -23.24 22.75 1.02
N ILE A 22 -22.11 23.03 0.37
CA ILE A 22 -20.92 22.16 0.39
C ILE A 22 -20.39 21.98 1.82
N VAL A 23 -20.27 23.05 2.61
CA VAL A 23 -19.80 22.96 4.01
C VAL A 23 -20.73 22.10 4.85
N VAL A 24 -22.05 22.28 4.72
CA VAL A 24 -23.04 21.48 5.46
C VAL A 24 -22.96 20.01 5.06
N LEU A 25 -22.87 19.71 3.76
CA LEU A 25 -22.72 18.34 3.27
C LEU A 25 -21.43 17.69 3.78
N ALA A 26 -20.30 18.39 3.70
CA ALA A 26 -19.02 17.90 4.19
C ALA A 26 -19.05 17.64 5.71
N ALA A 27 -19.65 18.54 6.49
CA ALA A 27 -19.81 18.36 7.93
C ALA A 27 -20.68 17.15 8.28
N ALA A 28 -21.78 16.94 7.54
CA ALA A 28 -22.65 15.77 7.71
C ALA A 28 -21.90 14.46 7.39
N ILE A 29 -21.15 14.42 6.29
CA ILE A 29 -20.33 13.26 5.92
C ILE A 29 -19.24 13.00 6.95
N ALA A 30 -18.55 14.06 7.42
CA ALA A 30 -17.52 13.95 8.45
C ALA A 30 -18.05 13.38 9.76
N ALA A 31 -19.21 13.87 10.22
CA ALA A 31 -19.87 13.37 11.41
C ALA A 31 -20.31 11.91 11.26
N GLY A 32 -20.89 11.56 10.11
CA GLY A 32 -21.29 10.18 9.79
C GLY A 32 -20.10 9.22 9.74
N ALA A 33 -19.03 9.60 9.05
CA ALA A 33 -17.80 8.80 8.95
C ALA A 33 -17.13 8.59 10.31
N LYS A 34 -17.02 9.65 11.13
CA LYS A 34 -16.52 9.55 12.49
C LYS A 34 -17.37 8.62 13.35
N GLY A 35 -18.69 8.77 13.31
CA GLY A 35 -19.61 7.91 14.03
C GLY A 35 -19.47 6.45 13.60
N LEU A 36 -19.37 6.19 12.30
CA LEU A 36 -19.16 4.85 11.76
C LEU A 36 -17.84 4.25 12.26
N ILE A 37 -16.72 4.97 12.18
CA ILE A 37 -15.41 4.49 12.64
C ILE A 37 -15.42 4.24 14.15
N GLN A 38 -16.00 5.14 14.93
CA GLN A 38 -16.04 4.99 16.39
C GLN A 38 -16.90 3.80 16.81
N ASN A 39 -18.00 3.54 16.11
CA ASN A 39 -18.88 2.40 16.39
C ASN A 39 -18.29 1.07 15.90
N THR A 40 -17.62 1.05 14.75
CA THR A 40 -17.02 -0.18 14.20
C THR A 40 -15.77 -0.59 14.97
N LEU A 41 -14.97 0.37 15.45
CA LEU A 41 -13.80 0.13 16.30
C LEU A 41 -14.16 0.19 17.80
N GLY A 42 -15.45 0.08 18.16
CA GLY A 42 -16.09 0.40 19.45
C GLY A 42 -15.62 -0.29 20.74
N GLY A 43 -14.40 -0.82 20.78
CA GLY A 43 -13.71 -1.28 21.98
C GLY A 43 -12.22 -0.92 22.04
N LEU A 44 -11.66 -0.29 20.99
CA LEU A 44 -10.25 0.09 20.93
C LEU A 44 -10.08 1.56 21.30
N SER A 45 -9.14 1.84 22.21
CA SER A 45 -8.79 3.21 22.64
C SER A 45 -8.51 4.16 21.45
N TYR A 46 -7.99 3.63 20.34
CA TYR A 46 -7.67 4.39 19.14
C TYR A 46 -8.86 4.72 18.23
N GLY A 47 -10.02 4.06 18.38
CA GLY A 47 -11.19 4.31 17.54
C GLY A 47 -11.68 5.76 17.63
N LYS A 48 -11.61 6.36 18.81
CA LYS A 48 -11.98 7.77 19.03
C LYS A 48 -11.01 8.73 18.34
N ALA A 49 -9.71 8.47 18.47
CA ALA A 49 -8.66 9.28 17.86
C ALA A 49 -8.73 9.21 16.33
N LEU A 50 -8.84 7.99 15.77
CA LEU A 50 -8.93 7.78 14.33
C LEU A 50 -10.19 8.41 13.73
N GLY A 51 -11.35 8.23 14.38
CA GLY A 51 -12.59 8.87 13.94
C GLY A 51 -12.51 10.39 13.94
N ASN A 52 -11.82 10.99 14.93
CA ASN A 52 -11.59 12.45 14.95
C ASN A 52 -10.68 12.90 13.80
N ILE A 53 -9.58 12.19 13.54
CA ILE A 53 -8.66 12.52 12.43
C ILE A 53 -9.41 12.50 11.09
N VAL A 54 -10.21 11.47 10.85
CA VAL A 54 -11.01 11.34 9.62
C VAL A 54 -12.04 12.46 9.50
N ALA A 55 -12.78 12.78 10.56
CA ALA A 55 -13.73 13.90 10.53
C ALA A 55 -13.05 15.25 10.21
N VAL A 56 -11.92 15.54 10.86
CA VAL A 56 -11.18 16.78 10.61
C VAL A 56 -10.66 16.83 9.17
N PHE A 57 -10.17 15.71 8.65
CA PHE A 57 -9.68 15.62 7.27
C PHE A 57 -10.80 15.86 6.24
N ILE A 58 -11.95 15.21 6.41
CA ILE A 58 -13.12 15.41 5.51
C ILE A 58 -13.60 16.86 5.59
N LEU A 59 -13.71 17.42 6.81
CA LEU A 59 -14.13 18.80 6.99
C LEU A 59 -13.15 19.78 6.35
N PHE A 60 -11.84 19.57 6.51
CA PHE A 60 -10.80 20.37 5.88
C PHE A 60 -10.97 20.40 4.35
N LEU A 61 -11.13 19.23 3.71
CA LEU A 61 -11.38 19.15 2.27
C LEU A 61 -12.69 19.86 1.86
N GLY A 62 -13.75 19.69 2.65
CA GLY A 62 -15.03 20.35 2.41
C GLY A 62 -14.94 21.88 2.48
N VAL A 63 -14.25 22.41 3.49
CA VAL A 63 -14.01 23.85 3.63
C VAL A 63 -13.19 24.37 2.47
N THR A 64 -12.11 23.68 2.09
CA THR A 64 -11.31 24.07 0.92
C THR A 64 -12.13 24.05 -0.38
N ALA A 65 -12.98 23.05 -0.58
CA ALA A 65 -13.87 22.98 -1.74
C ALA A 65 -14.88 24.15 -1.76
N ALA A 66 -15.43 24.51 -0.60
CA ALA A 66 -16.32 25.66 -0.47
C ALA A 66 -15.61 26.99 -0.74
N LEU A 67 -14.38 27.18 -0.24
CA LEU A 67 -13.58 28.38 -0.52
C LEU A 67 -13.24 28.51 -2.01
N ASN A 68 -12.92 27.39 -2.67
CA ASN A 68 -12.67 27.35 -4.11
C ASN A 68 -13.93 27.67 -4.94
N GLN A 69 -15.13 27.26 -4.47
CA GLN A 69 -16.39 27.58 -5.14
C GLN A 69 -16.67 29.08 -5.21
N ILE A 70 -16.23 29.82 -4.19
CA ILE A 70 -16.35 31.29 -4.13
C ILE A 70 -15.16 31.97 -4.84
N GLU A 71 -14.19 31.19 -5.35
CA GLU A 71 -12.94 31.66 -5.98
C GLU A 71 -12.12 32.58 -5.07
N VAL A 72 -12.24 32.41 -3.75
CA VAL A 72 -11.50 33.22 -2.78
C VAL A 72 -10.09 32.69 -2.66
N ALA A 73 -9.12 33.52 -3.06
CA ALA A 73 -7.69 33.29 -2.84
C ALA A 73 -7.21 31.89 -3.25
N THR A 74 -7.73 31.37 -4.36
CA THR A 74 -7.37 30.04 -4.89
C THR A 74 -5.87 29.89 -5.16
N THR A 75 -5.18 31.00 -5.42
CA THR A 75 -3.73 31.10 -5.59
C THR A 75 -2.95 30.77 -4.32
N VAL A 76 -3.54 30.92 -3.13
CA VAL A 76 -2.90 30.60 -1.84
C VAL A 76 -3.48 29.29 -1.28
N THR A 77 -4.80 29.10 -1.38
CA THR A 77 -5.47 27.90 -0.84
C THR A 77 -5.05 26.62 -1.54
N THR A 78 -4.94 26.64 -2.88
CA THR A 78 -4.61 25.43 -3.65
C THR A 78 -3.19 24.92 -3.36
N PRO A 79 -2.14 25.78 -3.35
CA PRO A 79 -0.81 25.33 -2.94
C PRO A 79 -0.74 24.80 -1.52
N ILE A 80 -1.46 25.43 -0.56
CA ILE A 80 -1.51 24.94 0.83
C ILE A 80 -2.12 23.55 0.89
N LEU A 81 -3.22 23.30 0.17
CA LEU A 81 -3.84 21.98 0.10
C LEU A 81 -2.85 20.93 -0.41
N ILE A 82 -2.16 21.22 -1.51
CA ILE A 82 -1.14 20.33 -2.09
C ILE A 82 -0.03 20.07 -1.07
N ALA A 83 0.45 21.10 -0.37
CA ALA A 83 1.50 20.96 0.64
C ALA A 83 1.07 20.06 1.80
N VAL A 84 -0.13 20.24 2.35
CA VAL A 84 -0.66 19.40 3.44
C VAL A 84 -0.80 17.95 2.98
N LEU A 85 -1.36 17.71 1.80
CA LEU A 85 -1.48 16.36 1.25
C LEU A 85 -0.12 15.72 0.97
N ALA A 86 0.84 16.48 0.45
CA ALA A 86 2.21 16.04 0.22
C ALA A 86 2.92 15.67 1.53
N ILE A 87 2.70 16.43 2.61
CA ILE A 87 3.22 16.09 3.94
C ILE A 87 2.63 14.77 4.43
N ILE A 88 1.31 14.61 4.36
CA ILE A 88 0.63 13.37 4.79
C ILE A 88 1.16 12.18 3.98
N ALA A 89 1.21 12.31 2.65
CA ALA A 89 1.75 11.29 1.77
C ALA A 89 3.23 11.00 2.10
N GLY A 90 4.06 12.01 2.30
CA GLY A 90 5.46 11.87 2.66
C GLY A 90 5.65 11.12 3.98
N VAL A 91 4.88 11.47 5.02
CA VAL A 91 4.90 10.76 6.31
C VAL A 91 4.48 9.30 6.15
N ILE A 92 3.44 9.02 5.35
CA ILE A 92 2.99 7.64 5.10
C ILE A 92 4.06 6.86 4.32
N ILE A 93 4.61 7.43 3.26
CA ILE A 93 5.63 6.79 2.41
C ILE A 93 6.88 6.49 3.24
N VAL A 94 7.39 7.47 3.98
CA VAL A 94 8.59 7.31 4.82
C VAL A 94 8.32 6.41 6.02
N GLY A 95 7.15 6.54 6.67
CA GLY A 95 6.78 5.70 7.81
C GLY A 95 6.60 4.23 7.43
N ALA A 96 5.94 3.94 6.31
CA ALA A 96 5.78 2.59 5.80
C ALA A 96 7.10 2.03 5.24
N GLY A 97 7.87 2.84 4.50
CA GLY A 97 9.14 2.41 3.91
C GLY A 97 10.27 2.23 4.92
N GLY A 98 10.40 3.17 5.87
CA GLY A 98 11.44 3.15 6.90
C GLY A 98 11.11 2.27 8.10
N GLY A 99 9.84 2.17 8.49
CA GLY A 99 9.39 1.39 9.65
C GLY A 99 9.56 -0.12 9.50
N LEU A 100 9.61 -0.61 8.26
CA LEU A 100 9.78 -2.04 7.95
C LEU A 100 11.24 -2.47 7.83
N ILE A 101 12.21 -1.56 7.90
CA ILE A 101 13.64 -1.90 7.77
C ILE A 101 14.07 -2.84 8.90
N LYS A 102 13.72 -2.53 10.14
CA LYS A 102 14.11 -3.32 11.33
C LYS A 102 13.55 -4.75 11.34
N PRO A 103 12.25 -4.99 11.10
CA PRO A 103 11.74 -6.38 11.02
C PRO A 103 12.30 -7.12 9.79
N MET A 104 12.69 -6.42 8.73
CA MET A 104 13.33 -7.06 7.58
C MET A 104 14.76 -7.48 7.90
N GLN A 105 15.53 -6.68 8.63
CA GLN A 105 16.85 -7.04 9.14
C GLN A 105 16.80 -8.34 9.96
N GLN A 106 15.85 -8.45 10.88
CA GLN A 106 15.67 -9.67 11.69
C GLN A 106 15.36 -10.91 10.85
N ARG A 107 14.60 -10.75 9.76
CA ARG A 107 14.30 -11.86 8.84
C ARG A 107 15.54 -12.31 8.08
N TRP A 108 16.37 -11.37 7.62
CA TRP A 108 17.64 -11.70 6.97
C TRP A 108 18.59 -12.38 7.95
N GLU A 109 18.76 -11.85 9.15
CA GLU A 109 19.57 -12.46 10.21
C GLU A 109 19.13 -13.90 10.50
N ALA A 110 17.83 -14.16 10.66
CA ALA A 110 17.31 -15.51 10.89
C ALA A 110 17.59 -16.47 9.73
N ILE A 111 17.59 -15.99 8.48
CA ILE A 111 17.94 -16.79 7.30
C ILE A 111 19.45 -17.06 7.26
N LEU A 112 20.28 -16.07 7.60
CA LEU A 112 21.74 -16.25 7.68
C LEU A 112 22.12 -17.26 8.77
N THR A 113 21.52 -17.18 9.95
CA THR A 113 21.77 -18.13 11.05
C THR A 113 21.39 -19.55 10.67
N LYS A 114 20.24 -19.74 10.01
CA LYS A 114 19.85 -21.06 9.48
C LYS A 114 20.83 -21.59 8.44
N ALA A 115 21.32 -20.73 7.56
CA ALA A 115 22.31 -21.12 6.56
C ALA A 115 23.64 -21.53 7.20
N GLU A 116 24.08 -20.84 8.26
CA GLU A 116 25.27 -21.21 9.04
C GLU A 116 25.11 -22.54 9.79
N GLU A 117 23.94 -22.81 10.36
CA GLU A 117 23.65 -24.10 11.04
C GLU A 117 23.56 -25.28 10.06
N GLU A 118 23.07 -25.04 8.84
CA GLU A 118 22.95 -26.07 7.79
C GLU A 118 24.25 -26.24 6.98
N ALA A 119 25.13 -25.24 6.94
CA ALA A 119 26.41 -25.28 6.23
C ALA A 119 27.26 -26.54 6.51
N PRO A 120 27.50 -26.97 7.77
CA PRO A 120 28.28 -28.18 8.04
C PRO A 120 27.54 -29.47 7.64
N LYS A 121 26.20 -29.49 7.70
CA LYS A 121 25.41 -30.65 7.27
C LYS A 121 25.42 -30.81 5.75
N ILE A 122 25.28 -29.71 5.02
CA ILE A 122 25.41 -29.68 3.56
C ILE A 122 26.83 -30.09 3.15
N GLN A 123 27.86 -29.65 3.88
CA GLN A 123 29.24 -30.03 3.60
C GLN A 123 29.51 -31.52 3.88
N GLN A 124 28.84 -32.11 4.87
CA GLN A 124 28.91 -33.56 5.16
C GLN A 124 28.12 -34.40 4.15
N GLU A 125 26.93 -33.96 3.75
CA GLU A 125 26.15 -34.63 2.69
C GLU A 125 26.85 -34.51 1.33
N ALA A 126 27.49 -33.38 1.02
CA ALA A 126 28.29 -33.22 -0.20
C ALA A 126 29.53 -34.12 -0.23
N GLN A 127 30.13 -34.43 0.93
CA GLN A 127 31.23 -35.38 1.03
C GLN A 127 30.77 -36.84 0.93
N ASN A 128 29.55 -37.14 1.40
CA ASN A 128 28.96 -38.48 1.32
C ASN A 128 28.17 -38.72 0.02
N ALA A 129 27.91 -37.67 -0.76
CA ALA A 129 27.23 -37.77 -2.04
C ALA A 129 28.16 -38.47 -3.06
N PRO A 130 27.69 -39.53 -3.74
CA PRO A 130 28.49 -40.19 -4.77
C PRO A 130 28.86 -39.17 -5.84
N SER A 131 30.12 -39.16 -6.25
CA SER A 131 30.62 -38.19 -7.22
C SER A 131 29.72 -38.14 -8.46
N VAL A 132 29.52 -36.96 -9.04
CA VAL A 132 28.68 -36.75 -10.25
C VAL A 132 29.09 -37.74 -11.35
N THR A 133 30.37 -38.08 -11.42
CA THR A 133 30.96 -39.07 -12.33
C THR A 133 30.48 -40.51 -12.05
N GLU A 134 30.35 -40.91 -10.79
CA GLU A 134 29.78 -42.22 -10.41
C GLU A 134 28.28 -42.30 -10.67
N GLN A 135 27.54 -41.23 -10.39
CA GLN A 135 26.10 -41.16 -10.69
C GLN A 135 25.85 -41.26 -12.20
N ALA A 136 26.65 -40.54 -13.00
CA ALA A 136 26.61 -40.62 -14.45
C ALA A 136 26.94 -42.03 -14.98
N LYS A 137 27.93 -42.71 -14.39
CA LYS A 137 28.25 -44.11 -14.74
C LYS A 137 27.09 -45.06 -14.42
N ARG A 138 26.50 -44.97 -13.24
CA ARG A 138 25.36 -45.83 -12.83
C ARG A 138 24.12 -45.59 -13.69
N ALA A 139 23.84 -44.34 -14.04
CA ALA A 139 22.75 -44.01 -14.97
C ALA A 139 23.02 -44.56 -16.38
N ALA A 140 24.27 -44.47 -16.87
CA ALA A 140 24.66 -45.05 -18.15
C ALA A 140 24.59 -46.59 -18.17
N ASP A 141 24.96 -47.24 -17.06
CA ASP A 141 24.90 -48.70 -16.94
C ASP A 141 23.45 -49.20 -16.82
N GLN A 142 22.58 -48.46 -16.12
CA GLN A 142 21.13 -48.74 -16.09
C GLN A 142 20.47 -48.55 -17.46
N ALA A 143 20.85 -47.51 -18.21
CA ALA A 143 20.35 -47.29 -19.56
C ALA A 143 20.77 -48.42 -20.53
N LYS A 144 21.97 -49.00 -20.33
CA LYS A 144 22.44 -50.16 -21.11
C LYS A 144 21.71 -51.46 -20.74
N GLN A 145 21.36 -51.65 -19.46
CA GLN A 145 20.65 -52.85 -18.99
C GLN A 145 19.15 -52.81 -19.28
N ALA A 146 18.55 -51.61 -19.33
CA ALA A 146 17.14 -51.40 -19.63
C ALA A 146 16.83 -51.46 -21.14
N ALA A 147 17.83 -51.61 -22.02
CA ALA A 147 17.61 -51.85 -23.44
C ALA A 147 16.98 -53.25 -23.62
N PRO A 148 15.68 -53.37 -23.92
CA PRO A 148 15.04 -54.67 -24.01
C PRO A 148 15.53 -55.36 -25.27
N ALA A 149 15.80 -56.67 -25.16
CA ALA A 149 15.91 -57.54 -26.31
C ALA A 149 14.59 -57.50 -27.08
N THR A 150 14.52 -56.63 -28.11
CA THR A 150 13.45 -56.62 -29.10
C THR A 150 13.46 -57.99 -29.75
N THR A 151 12.54 -58.80 -29.24
CA THR A 151 12.26 -60.16 -29.67
C THR A 151 12.01 -60.13 -31.17
N ALA A 152 12.92 -60.78 -31.89
CA ALA A 152 12.73 -61.18 -33.28
C ALA A 152 11.50 -62.09 -33.37
N ARG A 153 10.31 -61.51 -33.53
CA ARG A 153 9.08 -62.25 -33.86
C ARG A 153 8.78 -62.05 -35.34
N ARG A 154 9.31 -62.97 -36.14
CA ARG A 154 9.03 -63.17 -37.57
C ARG A 154 7.56 -63.58 -37.74
N PRO A 155 6.72 -62.86 -38.52
CA PRO A 155 5.45 -63.41 -38.99
C PRO A 155 5.69 -64.23 -40.27
N ARG A 156 4.89 -65.30 -40.39
CA ARG A 156 4.86 -66.27 -41.48
C ARG A 156 4.29 -65.70 -42.77
#